data_AF-A0A0B0IGF2-F1
#
_entry.id   AF-A0A0B0IGF2-F1
#
_cell.length_a   1.000
_cell.length_b   1.000
_cell.length_c   1.000
_cell.angle_alpha   90.00
_cell.angle_beta   90.00
_cell.angle_gamma   90.00
#
_symmetry.space_group_name_H-M   'P 1'
#
loop_
_entity.id
_entity.type
_entity.pdbx_description
1 polymer ?
#
loop_
_entity_poly.entity_id
_entity_poly.type
_entity_poly.pdbx_seq_one_letter_code
_entity_poly.pdbx_strand_id
1 'polypeptide(L)'
;MFKRLFSLLSIIFFILSVVPLMAGLAQWGNRILAYILNISIYLPFVLGLVGLIFGLFGLKGKIRKSLIILNIIALSASLFLIFVAMYGFQQP
;
A
#
# COMPACT_ATOMS: atom_id res chain seq x y z
N MET A 1 -4.83 -5.48 -24.54
CA MET A 1 -5.41 -6.22 -23.39
C MET A 1 -4.53 -6.14 -22.14
N PHE A 2 -3.26 -6.58 -22.19
CA PHE A 2 -2.33 -6.57 -21.05
C PHE A 2 -2.19 -5.24 -20.28
N LYS A 3 -2.16 -4.09 -20.95
CA LYS A 3 -2.06 -2.78 -20.26
C LYS A 3 -3.25 -2.49 -19.34
N ARG A 4 -4.47 -2.91 -19.73
CA ARG A 4 -5.66 -2.77 -18.89
C ARG A 4 -5.57 -3.68 -17.68
N LEU A 5 -5.12 -4.93 -17.88
CA LEU A 5 -4.87 -5.89 -16.81
C LEU A 5 -3.84 -5.35 -15.81
N PHE A 6 -2.71 -4.83 -16.27
CA PHE A 6 -1.69 -4.23 -15.38
C PHE A 6 -2.23 -3.02 -14.61
N SER A 7 -3.01 -2.14 -15.24
CA SER A 7 -3.68 -1.07 -14.50
C SER A 7 -4.67 -1.59 -13.46
N LEU A 8 -5.42 -2.64 -13.76
CA LEU A 8 -6.38 -3.23 -12.84
C LEU A 8 -5.68 -3.93 -11.67
N LEU A 9 -4.59 -4.67 -11.92
CA LEU A 9 -3.74 -5.23 -10.88
C LEU A 9 -3.13 -4.12 -10.02
N SER A 10 -2.61 -3.05 -10.62
CA SER A 10 -2.09 -1.89 -9.87
C SER A 10 -3.12 -1.31 -8.90
N ILE A 11 -4.40 -1.20 -9.33
CA ILE A 11 -5.50 -0.76 -8.47
C ILE A 11 -5.75 -1.75 -7.33
N ILE A 12 -5.83 -3.06 -7.63
CA ILE A 12 -6.06 -4.09 -6.61
C ILE A 12 -4.94 -4.06 -5.56
N PHE A 13 -3.68 -4.04 -5.99
CA PHE A 13 -2.54 -4.00 -5.09
C PHE A 13 -2.45 -2.69 -4.29
N PHE A 14 -2.83 -1.56 -4.90
CA PHE A 14 -2.97 -0.30 -4.18
C PHE A 14 -4.04 -0.39 -3.08
N ILE A 15 -5.22 -0.93 -3.37
CA ILE A 15 -6.29 -1.11 -2.37
C ILE A 15 -5.80 -2.03 -1.24
N LEU A 16 -5.19 -3.16 -1.57
CA LEU A 16 -4.66 -4.09 -0.57
C LEU A 16 -3.54 -3.48 0.28
N SER A 17 -2.75 -2.55 -0.27
CA SER A 17 -1.73 -1.79 0.47
C SER A 17 -2.35 -0.75 1.41
N VAL A 18 -3.42 -0.06 0.99
CA VAL A 18 -4.01 1.06 1.74
C VAL A 18 -5.06 0.64 2.76
N VAL A 19 -5.84 -0.41 2.50
CA VAL A 19 -6.88 -0.90 3.41
C VAL A 19 -6.36 -1.16 4.83
N PRO A 20 -5.21 -1.83 5.05
CA PRO A 20 -4.65 -2.01 6.39
C PRO A 20 -4.36 -0.68 7.08
N LEU A 21 -3.76 0.28 6.34
CA LEU A 21 -3.41 1.60 6.85
C LEU A 21 -4.67 2.36 7.31
N MET A 22 -5.72 2.33 6.50
CA MET A 22 -7.00 2.97 6.83
C MET A 22 -7.75 2.24 7.94
N ALA A 23 -7.64 0.91 8.00
CA ALA A 23 -8.25 0.09 9.04
C ALA A 23 -7.70 0.45 10.43
N GLY A 24 -6.43 0.85 10.53
CA GLY A 24 -5.86 1.36 11.79
C GLY A 24 -6.44 2.69 12.26
N LEU A 25 -6.99 3.50 11.36
CA LEU A 25 -7.64 4.77 11.69
C LEU A 25 -9.13 4.60 12.02
N ALA A 26 -9.72 3.47 11.65
CA ALA A 26 -11.15 3.22 11.80
C ALA A 26 -11.43 2.28 12.98
N GLN A 27 -12.43 2.63 13.81
CA GLN A 27 -12.75 1.85 15.03
C GLN A 27 -13.05 0.36 14.77
N TRP A 28 -13.59 0.03 13.59
CA TRP A 28 -13.93 -1.32 13.15
C TRP A 28 -12.76 -2.08 12.49
N GLY A 29 -11.69 -1.37 12.11
CA GLY A 29 -10.58 -1.92 11.34
C GLY A 29 -9.49 -2.60 12.18
N ASN A 30 -9.58 -2.54 13.51
CA ASN A 30 -8.53 -3.06 14.39
C ASN A 30 -8.26 -4.57 14.19
N ARG A 31 -9.29 -5.37 13.92
CA ARG A 31 -9.13 -6.81 13.63
C ARG A 31 -8.43 -7.08 12.30
N ILE A 32 -8.76 -6.28 11.26
CA ILE A 32 -8.17 -6.40 9.92
C ILE A 32 -6.71 -5.99 9.96
N LEU A 33 -6.41 -4.85 10.61
CA LEU A 33 -5.04 -4.39 10.82
C LEU A 33 -4.23 -5.44 11.58
N ALA A 34 -4.74 -5.94 12.71
CA ALA A 34 -4.02 -6.93 13.52
C ALA A 34 -3.73 -8.21 12.74
N TYR A 35 -4.67 -8.72 11.94
CA TYR A 35 -4.45 -9.89 11.11
C TYR A 35 -3.30 -9.68 10.10
N ILE A 36 -3.29 -8.53 9.44
CA ILE A 36 -2.30 -8.21 8.40
C ILE A 36 -0.92 -7.95 9.01
N LEU A 37 -0.86 -7.23 10.14
CA LEU A 37 0.40 -6.99 10.85
C LEU A 37 0.98 -8.28 11.47
N ASN A 38 0.14 -9.24 11.87
CA ASN A 38 0.60 -10.55 12.33
C ASN A 38 1.29 -11.36 11.21
N ILE A 39 0.89 -11.17 9.95
CA ILE A 39 1.60 -11.78 8.81
C ILE A 39 2.96 -11.12 8.65
N SER A 40 2.98 -9.78 8.50
CA SER A 40 4.20 -8.99 8.45
C SER A 40 3.87 -7.50 8.49
N ILE A 41 4.63 -6.73 9.26
CA ILE A 41 4.58 -5.27 9.23
C ILE A 41 4.97 -4.69 7.86
N TYR A 42 5.75 -5.43 7.07
CA TYR A 42 6.17 -5.03 5.73
C TYR A 42 5.15 -5.35 4.63
N LEU A 43 4.08 -6.09 4.95
CA LEU A 43 3.10 -6.56 3.95
C LEU A 43 2.46 -5.41 3.16
N PRO A 44 1.93 -4.32 3.80
CA PRO A 44 1.33 -3.21 3.07
C PRO A 44 2.33 -2.52 2.13
N PHE A 45 3.61 -2.44 2.54
CA PHE A 45 4.69 -1.87 1.74
C PHE A 45 5.00 -2.72 0.50
N VAL A 46 5.17 -4.03 0.66
CA VAL A 46 5.45 -4.94 -0.47
C VAL A 46 4.29 -4.93 -1.47
N LEU A 47 3.04 -4.93 -0.99
CA LEU A 47 1.86 -4.82 -1.84
C LEU A 47 1.84 -3.51 -2.63
N GLY A 48 2.20 -2.39 -1.99
CA GLY A 48 2.35 -1.09 -2.66
C GLY A 48 3.45 -1.08 -3.72
N LEU A 49 4.56 -1.79 -3.48
CA LEU A 49 5.68 -1.89 -4.44
C LEU A 49 5.24 -2.67 -5.68
N VAL A 50 4.57 -3.80 -5.48
CA VAL A 50 3.99 -4.60 -6.58
C VAL A 50 2.95 -3.79 -7.36
N GLY A 51 2.08 -3.05 -6.65
CA GLY A 51 1.11 -2.14 -7.24
C GLY A 51 1.76 -1.04 -8.09
N LEU A 52 2.87 -0.46 -7.63
CA LEU A 52 3.67 0.52 -8.35
C LEU A 52 4.26 -0.08 -9.64
N ILE A 53 4.88 -1.26 -9.53
CA ILE A 53 5.47 -1.97 -10.68
C ILE A 53 4.40 -2.20 -11.76
N PHE A 54 3.23 -2.72 -11.38
CA PHE A 54 2.12 -2.87 -12.33
C PHE A 54 1.62 -1.53 -12.89
N GLY A 55 1.61 -0.47 -12.08
CA GLY A 55 1.25 0.89 -12.51
C GLY A 55 2.21 1.44 -13.57
N LEU A 56 3.49 1.10 -13.51
CA LEU A 56 4.50 1.49 -14.52
C LEU A 56 4.25 0.82 -15.88
N PHE A 57 3.76 -0.42 -15.89
CA PHE A 57 3.47 -1.18 -17.13
C PHE A 57 2.02 -1.06 -17.61
N GLY A 58 1.17 -0.34 -16.87
CA GLY A 58 -0.24 -0.13 -17.16
C GLY A 58 -0.56 0.78 -18.34
N LEU A 59 -1.82 1.19 -18.42
CA LEU A 59 -2.34 2.16 -19.39
C LEU A 59 -1.51 3.44 -19.37
N LYS A 60 -1.16 3.96 -20.54
CA LYS A 60 -0.41 5.22 -20.70
C LYS A 60 -1.29 6.44 -20.43
N GLY A 61 -0.67 7.61 -20.27
CA GLY A 61 -1.36 8.89 -20.11
C GLY A 61 -1.71 9.21 -18.65
N LYS A 62 -2.83 9.90 -18.44
CA LYS A 62 -3.25 10.41 -17.11
C LYS A 62 -3.46 9.29 -16.09
N ILE A 63 -4.04 8.15 -16.51
CA ILE A 63 -4.29 6.99 -15.65
C ILE A 63 -2.97 6.44 -15.07
N ARG A 64 -1.92 6.30 -15.91
CA ARG A 64 -0.58 5.87 -15.46
C ARG A 64 -0.06 6.74 -14.34
N LYS A 65 -0.08 8.06 -14.57
CA LYS A 65 0.48 9.04 -13.64
C LYS A 65 -0.27 9.00 -12.31
N SER A 66 -1.59 8.92 -12.35
CA SER A 66 -2.41 8.80 -11.14
C SER A 66 -2.09 7.54 -10.35
N LEU A 67 -2.01 6.37 -11.01
CA LEU A 67 -1.67 5.11 -10.34
C LEU A 67 -0.26 5.12 -9.73
N ILE A 68 0.71 5.69 -10.44
CA ILE A 68 2.08 5.84 -9.93
C ILE A 68 2.09 6.72 -8.68
N ILE A 69 1.46 7.90 -8.74
CA ILE A 69 1.41 8.84 -7.62
C ILE A 69 0.70 8.21 -6.41
N LEU A 70 -0.44 7.55 -6.61
CA LEU A 70 -1.18 6.88 -5.55
C LEU A 70 -0.35 5.78 -4.88
N ASN A 71 0.32 4.92 -5.65
CA ASN A 71 1.17 3.88 -5.08
C ASN A 71 2.39 4.48 -4.35
N ILE A 72 2.99 5.56 -4.85
CA ILE A 72 4.08 6.26 -4.13
C ILE A 72 3.58 6.80 -2.79
N ILE A 73 2.40 7.41 -2.74
CA ILE A 73 1.81 7.91 -1.48
C ILE A 73 1.58 6.75 -0.50
N ALA A 74 1.02 5.63 -0.95
CA ALA A 74 0.81 4.45 -0.11
C ALA A 74 2.13 3.86 0.42
N LEU A 75 3.18 3.85 -0.41
CA LEU A 75 4.51 3.41 -0.02
C LEU A 75 5.13 4.32 1.02
N SER A 76 5.06 5.64 0.83
CA SER A 76 5.56 6.62 1.79
C SER A 76 4.83 6.50 3.13
N ALA A 77 3.50 6.34 3.11
CA ALA A 77 2.72 6.12 4.33
C ALA A 77 3.11 4.81 5.04
N SER A 78 3.29 3.73 4.28
CA SER A 78 3.73 2.44 4.84
C SER A 78 5.13 2.52 5.44
N LEU A 79 6.08 3.17 4.75
CA LEU A 79 7.44 3.41 5.25
C LEU A 79 7.42 4.21 6.54
N PHE A 80 6.60 5.26 6.59
CA PHE A 80 6.44 6.08 7.79
C PHE A 80 5.93 5.25 8.97
N LEU A 81 4.92 4.39 8.77
CA LEU A 81 4.43 3.52 9.83
C LEU A 81 5.46 2.48 10.28
N ILE A 82 6.21 1.88 9.35
CA ILE A 82 7.29 0.94 9.69
C ILE A 82 8.35 1.67 10.53
N PHE A 83 8.72 2.89 10.16
CA PHE A 83 9.66 3.71 10.92
C PHE A 83 9.14 4.00 12.33
N VAL A 84 7.89 4.46 12.46
CA VAL A 84 7.27 4.72 13.77
C VAL A 84 7.18 3.44 14.61
N ALA A 85 6.85 2.30 14.01
CA ALA A 85 6.75 1.04 14.74
C ALA A 85 8.12 0.54 15.25
N MET A 86 9.19 0.76 14.49
CA MET A 86 10.55 0.34 14.87
C MET A 86 11.24 1.29 15.85
N TYR A 87 11.04 2.60 15.68
CA TYR A 87 11.82 3.63 16.38
C TYR A 87 10.98 4.55 17.27
N GLY A 88 9.66 4.59 17.10
CA GLY A 88 8.78 5.56 17.77
C GLY A 88 8.47 5.24 19.23
N PHE A 89 8.68 4.00 19.68
CA PHE A 89 8.40 3.56 21.05
C PHE A 89 9.65 3.09 21.80
N GLN A 90 10.82 3.61 21.44
CA GLN A 90 12.03 3.39 22.23
C GLN A 90 11.88 4.12 23.57
N GLN A 91 11.48 3.40 24.62
CA GLN A 91 11.56 3.90 26.00
C GLN A 91 13.05 3.95 26.41
N PRO A 92 13.47 4.92 27.24
CA PRO A 92 14.83 4.98 27.77
C PRO A 92 15.18 3.76 28.64
#